data_AF-A0A139BVP7-F1
#
_entry.id   AF-A0A139BVP7-F1
#
_cell.length_a   1.000
_cell.length_b   1.000
_cell.length_c   1.000
_cell.angle_alpha   90.00
_cell.angle_beta   90.00
_cell.angle_gamma   90.00
#
_symmetry.space_group_name_H-M   'P 1'
#
loop_
_entity.id
_entity.type
_entity.pdbx_description
1 polymer ?
#
loop_
_entity_poly.entity_id
_entity_poly.type
_entity_poly.pdbx_seq_one_letter_code
_entity_poly.pdbx_strand_id
1 'polypeptide(L)'
;MRQFKLGSALLVTMILAGCGGGSDVPAKPKFASQVSFGDSLSDVGSYNVGMVSGLGGGQFTINAASSVKAVTPTNWTEFTSLSLGLGMPCAAQTGLDNGSGAAPGTPAGTVVPVTNYPGCTGYAQGGSRVTLQPGIGNHLVTTGGFALTVPVATQISNHLATHATPNAPGKFTGNEIVLVMAGANDVFYQAASISAGLPAASGVAAVQTAATELANDVKSQIIGNGAKYVVVANIPDISVTPYGVSLGASVSLIDTLVTAFNAQLQADLPDSANVLNVDAYTASKDEVANAAKYNLTNVSATACNLNYPYNLLASSGVANSGSSLVCNAGNLNTNVSPTDHYLFADMVHPTPYGHLLFATYVLQAMTNKGWY
;
A
#
# COMPACT_ATOMS: atom_id res chain seq x y z
N MET A 1 -13.47 -16.79 -50.98
CA MET A 1 -14.18 -17.39 -49.82
C MET A 1 -13.18 -17.60 -48.70
N ARG A 2 -13.08 -16.66 -47.76
CA ARG A 2 -12.22 -16.77 -46.56
C ARG A 2 -13.15 -16.72 -45.36
N GLN A 3 -13.18 -17.83 -44.62
CA GLN A 3 -14.06 -18.03 -43.48
C GLN A 3 -13.53 -17.26 -42.26
N PHE A 4 -14.40 -16.43 -41.67
CA PHE A 4 -14.21 -15.84 -40.36
C PHE A 4 -14.45 -16.91 -39.30
N LYS A 5 -13.46 -17.17 -38.45
CA LYS A 5 -13.63 -17.96 -37.22
C LYS A 5 -13.87 -16.99 -36.07
N LEU A 6 -15.11 -16.91 -35.59
CA LEU A 6 -15.42 -16.29 -34.30
C LEU A 6 -14.90 -17.22 -33.19
N GLY A 7 -13.98 -16.72 -32.37
CA GLY A 7 -13.52 -17.38 -31.15
C GLY A 7 -14.49 -17.09 -30.00
N SER A 8 -14.92 -18.16 -29.34
CA SER A 8 -16.00 -18.25 -28.36
C SER A 8 -15.75 -17.45 -27.09
N ALA A 9 -16.80 -16.75 -26.63
CA ALA A 9 -16.89 -16.18 -25.28
C ALA A 9 -17.07 -17.32 -24.25
N LEU A 10 -16.20 -17.36 -23.24
CA LEU A 10 -16.42 -18.16 -22.04
C LEU A 10 -17.50 -17.49 -21.18
N LEU A 11 -18.72 -18.03 -21.19
CA LEU A 11 -19.70 -17.78 -20.15
C LEU A 11 -19.33 -18.62 -18.92
N VAL A 12 -19.00 -17.96 -17.80
CA VAL A 12 -18.96 -18.62 -16.49
C VAL A 12 -20.41 -18.70 -15.99
N THR A 13 -21.02 -19.87 -16.14
CA THR A 13 -22.34 -20.19 -15.59
C THR A 13 -22.29 -20.23 -14.06
N MET A 14 -23.10 -19.39 -13.42
CA MET A 14 -23.43 -19.49 -12.00
C MET A 14 -24.13 -20.83 -11.73
N ILE A 15 -23.61 -21.61 -10.78
CA ILE A 15 -24.31 -22.77 -10.24
C ILE A 15 -25.19 -22.28 -9.10
N LEU A 16 -26.50 -22.26 -9.35
CA LEU A 16 -27.55 -22.11 -8.35
C LEU A 16 -28.33 -23.44 -8.31
N ALA A 17 -28.14 -24.24 -7.26
CA ALA A 17 -29.17 -25.10 -6.66
C ALA A 17 -28.58 -25.96 -5.53
N GLY A 18 -29.16 -25.80 -4.33
CA GLY A 18 -28.92 -26.64 -3.18
C GLY A 18 -29.81 -26.18 -2.02
N CYS A 19 -31.13 -26.32 -2.19
CA CYS A 19 -32.10 -26.06 -1.13
C CYS A 19 -32.24 -27.32 -0.25
N GLY A 20 -32.02 -27.19 1.06
CA GLY A 20 -32.52 -28.15 2.04
C GLY A 20 -31.52 -28.59 3.11
N GLY A 21 -31.73 -28.13 4.36
CA GLY A 21 -31.13 -28.71 5.57
C GLY A 21 -30.55 -27.64 6.47
N GLY A 22 -31.27 -27.28 7.54
CA GLY A 22 -30.88 -26.24 8.48
C GLY A 22 -29.45 -26.39 9.01
N SER A 23 -28.72 -25.28 9.03
CA SER A 23 -27.50 -25.09 9.80
C SER A 23 -27.36 -23.59 10.02
N ASP A 24 -27.22 -23.19 11.27
CA ASP A 24 -26.99 -21.84 11.75
C ASP A 24 -25.66 -21.27 11.23
N VAL A 25 -25.53 -21.06 9.92
CA VAL A 25 -24.40 -20.31 9.36
C VAL A 25 -24.81 -18.84 9.44
N PRO A 26 -24.16 -18.02 10.31
CA PRO A 26 -24.48 -16.61 10.41
C PRO A 26 -24.34 -15.96 9.03
N ALA A 27 -25.26 -15.05 8.70
CA ALA A 27 -25.14 -14.29 7.46
C ALA A 27 -23.80 -13.54 7.45
N LYS A 28 -23.07 -13.65 6.33
CA LYS A 28 -21.80 -12.96 6.15
C LYS A 28 -21.98 -11.44 6.33
N PRO A 29 -21.02 -10.73 6.95
CA PRO A 29 -21.07 -9.28 7.05
C PRO A 29 -21.24 -8.62 5.67
N LYS A 30 -22.01 -7.54 5.62
CA LYS A 30 -22.04 -6.63 4.48
C LYS A 30 -21.42 -5.31 4.90
N PHE A 31 -20.39 -4.89 4.18
CA PHE A 31 -19.73 -3.63 4.45
C PHE A 31 -20.46 -2.49 3.74
N ALA A 32 -20.58 -1.34 4.41
CA ALA A 32 -21.17 -0.13 3.82
C ALA A 32 -20.10 0.73 3.12
N SER A 33 -18.85 0.63 3.56
CA SER A 33 -17.72 1.40 3.05
C SER A 33 -16.39 0.74 3.43
N GLN A 34 -15.30 1.28 2.91
CA GLN A 34 -13.93 0.91 3.22
C GLN A 34 -13.17 2.13 3.73
N VAL A 35 -12.31 1.96 4.72
CA VAL A 35 -11.35 2.96 5.19
C VAL A 35 -9.95 2.34 5.16
N SER A 36 -8.95 3.03 4.62
CA SER A 36 -7.57 2.54 4.62
C SER A 36 -6.60 3.53 5.27
N PHE A 37 -5.70 3.00 6.09
CA PHE A 37 -4.61 3.70 6.76
C PHE A 37 -3.30 2.99 6.45
N GLY A 38 -2.21 3.74 6.30
CA GLY A 38 -0.93 3.13 6.00
C GLY A 38 0.02 4.00 5.19
N ASP A 39 0.81 3.32 4.37
CA ASP A 39 1.87 3.92 3.57
C ASP A 39 1.67 3.73 2.05
N SER A 40 2.76 3.67 1.28
CA SER A 40 2.76 3.61 -0.18
C SER A 40 2.05 2.39 -0.72
N LEU A 41 2.06 1.25 0.00
CA LEU A 41 1.36 0.05 -0.43
C LEU A 41 -0.16 0.23 -0.44
N SER A 42 -0.70 1.20 0.30
CA SER A 42 -2.14 1.46 0.43
C SER A 42 -2.57 2.85 -0.06
N ASP A 43 -1.62 3.67 -0.51
CA ASP A 43 -1.87 5.02 -1.01
C ASP A 43 -2.60 4.97 -2.36
N VAL A 44 -3.76 5.62 -2.42
CA VAL A 44 -4.67 5.63 -3.58
C VAL A 44 -4.60 6.92 -4.39
N GLY A 45 -3.63 7.80 -4.10
CA GLY A 45 -3.44 9.03 -4.89
C GLY A 45 -3.12 10.28 -4.09
N SER A 46 -2.61 10.18 -2.87
CA SER A 46 -2.31 11.34 -2.01
C SER A 46 -1.30 12.29 -2.66
N TYR A 47 -0.43 11.77 -3.52
CA TYR A 47 0.53 12.57 -4.28
C TYR A 47 0.13 12.81 -5.74
N ASN A 48 -1.08 12.44 -6.17
CA ASN A 48 -1.56 12.67 -7.54
C ASN A 48 -1.98 14.15 -7.76
N VAL A 49 -1.00 15.04 -7.62
CA VAL A 49 -1.14 16.48 -7.84
C VAL A 49 0.15 17.03 -8.45
N GLY A 50 0.13 18.27 -8.93
CA GLY A 50 1.33 18.97 -9.39
C GLY A 50 2.13 18.17 -10.43
N MET A 51 3.43 18.04 -10.20
CA MET A 51 4.33 17.33 -11.12
C MET A 51 4.00 15.85 -11.25
N VAL A 52 3.60 15.18 -10.16
CA VAL A 52 3.32 13.73 -10.17
C VAL A 52 2.13 13.44 -11.06
N SER A 53 1.07 14.24 -10.93
CA SER A 53 -0.10 14.16 -11.82
C SER A 53 0.25 14.46 -13.28
N GLY A 54 1.06 15.50 -13.51
CA GLY A 54 1.54 15.86 -14.85
C GLY A 54 2.38 14.77 -15.52
N LEU A 55 3.00 13.89 -14.73
CA LEU A 55 3.75 12.73 -15.19
C LEU A 55 2.89 11.47 -15.35
N GLY A 56 1.57 11.55 -15.16
CA GLY A 56 0.66 10.41 -15.23
C GLY A 56 0.87 9.42 -14.08
N GLY A 57 1.34 9.91 -12.93
CA GLY A 57 1.56 9.14 -11.71
C GLY A 57 0.46 9.30 -10.67
N GLY A 58 0.77 8.90 -9.43
CA GLY A 58 -0.10 9.13 -8.27
C GLY A 58 -0.15 7.99 -7.27
N GLN A 59 0.13 6.77 -7.70
CA GLN A 59 0.21 5.57 -6.85
C GLN A 59 1.56 4.86 -7.06
N PHE A 60 2.02 4.13 -6.06
CA PHE A 60 3.28 3.39 -6.07
C PHE A 60 3.11 2.02 -6.75
N THR A 61 2.87 2.05 -8.06
CA THR A 61 2.57 0.89 -8.90
C THR A 61 2.75 1.30 -10.38
N ILE A 62 2.34 0.46 -11.33
CA ILE A 62 2.18 0.89 -12.73
C ILE A 62 0.85 1.65 -12.83
N ASN A 63 0.92 2.97 -12.91
CA ASN A 63 -0.26 3.83 -13.01
C ASN A 63 -0.92 3.65 -14.39
N ALA A 64 -2.24 3.62 -14.42
CA ALA A 64 -2.99 3.63 -15.67
C ALA A 64 -2.66 4.92 -16.45
N ALA A 65 -2.47 4.81 -17.77
CA ALA A 65 -2.23 5.98 -18.63
C ALA A 65 -3.44 6.92 -18.57
N SER A 66 -3.36 7.99 -17.77
CA SER A 66 -4.52 8.83 -17.46
C SER A 66 -4.77 9.88 -18.54
N SER A 67 -5.87 9.70 -19.28
CA SER A 67 -6.78 10.81 -19.62
C SER A 67 -8.26 10.42 -19.46
N VAL A 68 -8.56 9.15 -19.22
CA VAL A 68 -9.90 8.67 -18.85
C VAL A 68 -9.74 7.81 -17.60
N LYS A 69 -10.41 8.23 -16.51
CA LYS A 69 -10.50 7.53 -15.23
C LYS A 69 -11.36 6.26 -15.39
N ALA A 70 -10.94 5.34 -16.27
CA ALA A 70 -11.51 4.01 -16.32
C ALA A 70 -11.12 3.31 -15.02
N VAL A 71 -12.14 2.82 -14.32
CA VAL A 71 -12.16 2.19 -12.99
C VAL A 71 -11.35 0.89 -13.01
N THR A 72 -10.03 0.97 -13.15
CA THR A 72 -9.13 -0.18 -13.10
C THR A 72 -8.35 -0.09 -11.79
N PRO A 73 -8.60 -0.98 -10.82
CA PRO A 73 -7.80 -1.03 -9.59
C PRO A 73 -6.32 -1.30 -9.93
N THR A 74 -5.44 -0.56 -9.27
CA THR A 74 -3.99 -0.68 -9.38
C THR A 74 -3.32 -0.93 -8.03
N ASN A 75 -4.07 -0.77 -6.94
CA ASN A 75 -3.68 -1.00 -5.56
C ASN A 75 -4.55 -2.10 -4.88
N TRP A 76 -4.00 -2.84 -3.92
CA TRP A 76 -4.73 -3.93 -3.22
C TRP A 76 -6.00 -3.44 -2.49
N THR A 77 -6.00 -2.22 -1.96
CA THR A 77 -7.18 -1.62 -1.32
C THR A 77 -8.30 -1.36 -2.33
N GLU A 78 -7.95 -1.04 -3.57
CA GLU A 78 -8.90 -0.85 -4.66
C GLU A 78 -9.46 -2.20 -5.15
N PHE A 79 -8.61 -3.22 -5.30
CA PHE A 79 -9.05 -4.58 -5.62
C PHE A 79 -9.96 -5.17 -4.52
N THR A 80 -9.64 -4.91 -3.26
CA THR A 80 -10.47 -5.30 -2.12
C THR A 80 -11.83 -4.61 -2.17
N SER A 81 -11.85 -3.28 -2.36
CA SER A 81 -13.09 -2.51 -2.50
C SER A 81 -13.97 -3.05 -3.64
N LEU A 82 -13.37 -3.26 -4.81
CA LEU A 82 -14.06 -3.83 -5.98
C LEU A 82 -14.67 -5.20 -5.69
N SER A 83 -13.91 -6.09 -5.04
CA SER A 83 -14.36 -7.46 -4.71
C SER A 83 -15.50 -7.48 -3.69
N LEU A 84 -15.55 -6.48 -2.81
CA LEU A 84 -16.63 -6.29 -1.83
C LEU A 84 -17.85 -5.54 -2.41
N GLY A 85 -17.79 -5.11 -3.67
CA GLY A 85 -18.86 -4.32 -4.31
C GLY A 85 -18.98 -2.90 -3.75
N LEU A 86 -17.90 -2.35 -3.21
CA LEU A 86 -17.83 -1.01 -2.64
C LEU A 86 -17.37 0.02 -3.69
N GLY A 87 -17.55 1.31 -3.38
CA GLY A 87 -17.03 2.39 -4.20
C GLY A 87 -15.50 2.44 -4.15
N MET A 88 -14.86 2.77 -5.28
CA MET A 88 -13.40 2.93 -5.31
C MET A 88 -12.95 3.97 -4.28
N PRO A 89 -11.91 3.66 -3.46
CA PRO A 89 -11.39 4.62 -2.51
C PRO A 89 -10.81 5.85 -3.22
N CYS A 90 -10.85 6.99 -2.54
CA CYS A 90 -10.16 8.21 -2.95
C CYS A 90 -9.29 8.72 -1.80
N ALA A 91 -8.23 9.46 -2.15
CA ALA A 91 -7.29 10.01 -1.18
C ALA A 91 -7.98 11.06 -0.29
N ALA A 92 -7.94 10.87 1.03
CA ALA A 92 -8.53 11.79 2.00
C ALA A 92 -7.78 13.12 2.08
N GLN A 93 -6.51 13.12 1.69
CA GLN A 93 -5.65 14.29 1.65
C GLN A 93 -4.72 14.23 0.45
N THR A 94 -4.49 15.36 -0.21
CA THR A 94 -3.45 15.48 -1.25
C THR A 94 -2.55 16.68 -0.98
N GLY A 95 -1.30 16.62 -1.45
CA GLY A 95 -0.39 17.76 -1.45
C GLY A 95 1.05 17.34 -1.68
N LEU A 96 1.94 18.31 -1.88
CA LEU A 96 3.38 18.11 -2.01
C LEU A 96 4.10 19.25 -1.28
N ASP A 97 5.15 18.93 -0.54
CA ASP A 97 5.97 19.91 0.17
C ASP A 97 7.45 19.54 0.11
N ASN A 98 8.20 20.28 -0.71
CA ASN A 98 9.64 20.14 -0.88
C ASN A 98 10.47 21.02 0.09
N GLY A 99 9.84 21.73 1.02
CA GLY A 99 10.50 22.59 2.00
C GLY A 99 10.95 23.97 1.49
N SER A 100 10.81 24.29 0.19
CA SER A 100 11.17 25.62 -0.35
C SER A 100 10.01 26.63 -0.28
N GLY A 101 8.80 26.18 0.08
CA GLY A 101 7.58 26.95 -0.10
C GLY A 101 7.34 27.32 -1.57
N ALA A 102 6.40 28.23 -1.83
CA ALA A 102 6.14 28.76 -3.17
C ALA A 102 7.17 29.84 -3.59
N ALA A 103 8.44 29.69 -3.20
CA ALA A 103 9.49 30.67 -3.48
C ALA A 103 9.87 30.69 -4.98
N PRO A 104 10.30 31.85 -5.53
CA PRO A 104 10.79 31.94 -6.90
C PRO A 104 11.92 30.94 -7.19
N GLY A 105 11.83 30.22 -8.31
CA GLY A 105 12.82 29.19 -8.72
C GLY A 105 12.52 27.78 -8.21
N THR A 106 11.48 27.59 -7.39
CA THR A 106 10.97 26.26 -7.02
C THR A 106 10.55 25.50 -8.29
N PRO A 107 11.03 24.26 -8.52
CA PRO A 107 10.60 23.49 -9.68
C PRO A 107 9.07 23.37 -9.71
N ALA A 108 8.46 23.74 -10.83
CA ALA A 108 7.01 23.81 -10.93
C ALA A 108 6.36 22.46 -10.56
N GLY A 109 5.32 22.52 -9.72
CA GLY A 109 4.58 21.33 -9.31
C GLY A 109 5.23 20.47 -8.23
N THR A 110 6.35 20.88 -7.62
CA THR A 110 6.97 20.22 -6.44
C THR A 110 6.41 20.71 -5.10
N VAL A 111 5.64 21.81 -5.11
CA VAL A 111 4.90 22.32 -3.96
C VAL A 111 3.45 22.48 -4.36
N VAL A 112 2.57 21.76 -3.68
CA VAL A 112 1.12 21.83 -3.87
C VAL A 112 0.47 21.90 -2.48
N PRO A 113 -0.34 22.94 -2.19
CA PRO A 113 -0.99 23.09 -0.91
C PRO A 113 -1.77 21.84 -0.49
N VAL A 114 -1.66 21.49 0.79
CA VAL A 114 -2.43 20.39 1.37
C VAL A 114 -3.92 20.68 1.23
N THR A 115 -4.64 19.74 0.63
CA THR A 115 -6.09 19.78 0.47
C THR A 115 -6.69 18.52 1.08
N ASN A 116 -7.67 18.68 1.97
CA ASN A 116 -8.43 17.57 2.55
C ASN A 116 -9.76 17.41 1.79
N TYR A 117 -10.18 16.17 1.56
CA TYR A 117 -11.40 15.82 0.84
C TYR A 117 -12.38 15.08 1.75
N PRO A 118 -13.35 15.80 2.36
CA PRO A 118 -14.40 15.16 3.15
C PRO A 118 -15.14 14.10 2.33
N GLY A 119 -15.34 12.92 2.92
CA GLY A 119 -15.97 11.78 2.26
C GLY A 119 -15.00 10.83 1.55
N CYS A 120 -13.73 11.20 1.36
CA CYS A 120 -12.68 10.28 0.95
C CYS A 120 -12.08 9.55 2.15
N THR A 121 -11.86 8.25 2.02
CA THR A 121 -11.51 7.35 3.13
C THR A 121 -10.19 6.60 2.95
N GLY A 122 -9.43 6.90 1.89
CA GLY A 122 -8.05 6.42 1.74
C GLY A 122 -7.07 7.42 2.34
N TYR A 123 -6.61 7.18 3.56
CA TYR A 123 -5.72 8.09 4.29
C TYR A 123 -4.24 7.76 4.14
N ALA A 124 -3.92 6.57 3.64
CA ALA A 124 -2.54 6.11 3.45
C ALA A 124 -1.74 7.06 2.56
N GLN A 125 -0.50 7.35 2.96
CA GLN A 125 0.42 8.22 2.22
C GLN A 125 1.77 7.54 2.06
N GLY A 126 2.29 7.52 0.84
CA GLY A 126 3.63 6.98 0.59
C GLY A 126 4.69 7.61 1.51
N GLY A 127 5.54 6.77 2.09
CA GLY A 127 6.60 7.19 3.00
C GLY A 127 6.20 7.31 4.46
N SER A 128 4.91 7.24 4.79
CA SER A 128 4.42 7.34 6.16
C SER A 128 4.97 6.25 7.06
N ARG A 129 5.38 6.68 8.25
CA ARG A 129 5.76 5.82 9.38
C ARG A 129 4.56 5.66 10.32
N VAL A 130 4.67 4.76 11.30
CA VAL A 130 3.56 4.51 12.23
C VAL A 130 3.15 5.78 12.99
N THR A 131 4.06 6.35 13.77
CA THR A 131 3.77 7.52 14.64
C THR A 131 4.66 8.73 14.37
N LEU A 132 5.82 8.53 13.73
CA LEU A 132 6.88 9.53 13.66
C LEU A 132 6.98 10.23 12.30
N GLN A 133 7.46 11.48 12.34
CA GLN A 133 7.95 12.23 11.18
C GLN A 133 9.45 12.52 11.37
N PRO A 134 10.19 12.80 10.29
CA PRO A 134 9.80 12.66 8.89
C PRO A 134 9.77 11.19 8.42
N GLY A 135 8.99 10.90 7.37
CA GLY A 135 8.97 9.63 6.66
C GLY A 135 9.86 9.61 5.42
N ILE A 136 9.91 8.46 4.72
CA ILE A 136 10.72 8.31 3.49
C ILE A 136 10.13 9.17 2.36
N GLY A 137 10.96 9.89 1.60
CA GLY A 137 10.50 10.79 0.54
C GLY A 137 10.11 12.19 1.02
N ASN A 138 10.13 12.45 2.33
CA ASN A 138 9.97 13.79 2.89
C ASN A 138 11.24 14.62 2.70
N HIS A 139 11.11 15.92 2.42
CA HIS A 139 12.24 16.81 2.13
C HIS A 139 13.26 16.92 3.26
N LEU A 140 12.86 16.65 4.51
CA LEU A 140 13.75 16.73 5.68
C LEU A 140 14.77 15.60 5.74
N VAL A 141 14.50 14.46 5.11
CA VAL A 141 15.38 13.27 5.15
C VAL A 141 15.70 12.69 3.78
N THR A 142 15.05 13.19 2.73
CA THR A 142 15.29 12.77 1.35
C THR A 142 15.63 13.99 0.51
N THR A 143 16.83 14.01 -0.07
CA THR A 143 17.20 15.06 -1.03
C THR A 143 16.24 15.05 -2.22
N GLY A 144 15.62 16.20 -2.50
CA GLY A 144 14.58 16.30 -3.53
C GLY A 144 13.22 15.70 -3.12
N GLY A 145 13.07 15.30 -1.86
CA GLY A 145 11.80 14.82 -1.31
C GLY A 145 10.72 15.89 -1.34
N PHE A 146 9.47 15.45 -1.44
CA PHE A 146 8.27 16.29 -1.50
C PHE A 146 7.06 15.64 -0.81
N ALA A 147 7.21 14.42 -0.32
CA ALA A 147 6.12 13.65 0.27
C ALA A 147 5.73 14.22 1.63
N LEU A 148 4.42 14.35 1.87
CA LEU A 148 3.88 14.86 3.15
C LEU A 148 4.12 13.88 4.31
N THR A 149 4.11 12.57 4.01
CA THR A 149 4.43 11.45 4.92
C THR A 149 3.66 11.46 6.24
N VAL A 150 2.38 11.90 6.23
CA VAL A 150 1.56 12.01 7.45
C VAL A 150 1.52 10.67 8.19
N PRO A 151 1.93 10.58 9.48
CA PRO A 151 2.00 9.31 10.20
C PRO A 151 0.65 8.62 10.32
N VAL A 152 0.65 7.30 10.40
CA VAL A 152 -0.56 6.48 10.49
C VAL A 152 -1.42 6.85 11.70
N ALA A 153 -0.81 7.11 12.86
CA ALA A 153 -1.52 7.62 14.03
C ALA A 153 -2.29 8.93 13.76
N THR A 154 -1.69 9.83 12.97
CA THR A 154 -2.32 11.09 12.55
C THR A 154 -3.40 10.84 11.49
N GLN A 155 -3.20 9.90 10.56
CA GLN A 155 -4.22 9.50 9.59
C GLN A 155 -5.48 9.00 10.30
N ILE A 156 -5.34 8.14 11.32
CA ILE A 156 -6.47 7.64 12.12
C ILE A 156 -7.14 8.78 12.88
N SER A 157 -6.35 9.66 13.50
CA SER A 157 -6.88 10.84 14.22
C SER A 157 -7.66 11.76 13.28
N ASN A 158 -7.18 11.97 12.06
CA ASN A 158 -7.87 12.77 11.04
C ASN A 158 -9.21 12.13 10.65
N HIS A 159 -9.26 10.80 10.49
CA HIS A 159 -10.52 10.10 10.25
C HIS A 159 -11.53 10.33 11.38
N LEU A 160 -11.12 10.12 12.63
CA LEU A 160 -11.97 10.37 13.79
C LEU A 160 -12.43 11.84 13.83
N ALA A 161 -11.54 12.80 13.56
CA ALA A 161 -11.91 14.21 13.54
C ALA A 161 -12.98 14.53 12.48
N THR A 162 -12.93 13.91 11.30
CA THR A 162 -13.96 14.09 10.26
C THR A 162 -15.33 13.50 10.61
N HIS A 163 -15.39 12.62 11.61
CA HIS A 163 -16.62 11.99 12.09
C HIS A 163 -17.07 12.53 13.46
N ALA A 164 -16.36 13.51 14.01
CA ALA A 164 -16.75 14.16 15.25
C ALA A 164 -17.93 15.12 15.02
N THR A 165 -18.76 15.28 16.05
CA THR A 165 -19.82 16.30 16.08
C THR A 165 -19.51 17.29 17.22
N PRO A 166 -20.16 18.47 17.28
CA PRO A 166 -19.98 19.39 18.39
C PRO A 166 -20.20 18.76 19.79
N ASN A 167 -20.96 17.66 19.86
CA ASN A 167 -21.37 17.04 21.13
C ASN A 167 -20.84 15.61 21.33
N ALA A 168 -20.04 15.06 20.41
CA ALA A 168 -19.52 13.70 20.53
C ALA A 168 -18.19 13.54 19.78
N PRO A 169 -17.22 12.78 20.35
CA PRO A 169 -16.02 12.42 19.63
C PRO A 169 -16.37 11.59 18.40
N GLY A 170 -15.55 11.66 17.37
CA GLY A 170 -15.77 10.88 16.16
C GLY A 170 -15.57 9.39 16.40
N LYS A 171 -16.29 8.60 15.61
CA LYS A 171 -16.34 7.15 15.73
C LYS A 171 -16.41 6.50 14.37
N PHE A 172 -15.92 5.28 14.34
CA PHE A 172 -16.24 4.29 13.32
C PHE A 172 -17.72 3.90 13.44
N THR A 173 -18.39 3.66 12.31
CA THR A 173 -19.79 3.23 12.32
C THR A 173 -19.92 1.76 12.69
N GLY A 174 -18.84 0.99 12.53
CA GLY A 174 -18.80 -0.46 12.72
C GLY A 174 -19.35 -1.26 11.55
N ASN A 175 -19.76 -0.60 10.47
CA ASN A 175 -20.20 -1.22 9.21
C ASN A 175 -19.16 -1.07 8.09
N GLU A 176 -18.05 -0.39 8.32
CA GLU A 176 -16.92 -0.33 7.40
C GLU A 176 -15.95 -1.50 7.61
N ILE A 177 -15.26 -1.87 6.54
CA ILE A 177 -14.01 -2.63 6.61
C ILE A 177 -12.85 -1.63 6.74
N VAL A 178 -12.02 -1.80 7.77
CA VAL A 178 -10.84 -0.96 8.02
C VAL A 178 -9.59 -1.75 7.62
N LEU A 179 -8.78 -1.18 6.73
CA LEU A 179 -7.56 -1.77 6.22
C LEU A 179 -6.35 -1.01 6.76
N VAL A 180 -5.40 -1.72 7.39
CA VAL A 180 -4.20 -1.12 7.99
C VAL A 180 -2.95 -1.87 7.52
N MET A 181 -1.99 -1.16 6.95
CA MET A 181 -0.68 -1.71 6.60
C MET A 181 0.39 -0.62 6.73
N ALA A 182 1.36 -0.82 7.62
CA ALA A 182 2.38 0.17 7.92
C ALA A 182 3.64 -0.47 8.53
N GLY A 183 4.72 0.31 8.63
CA GLY A 183 5.96 -0.06 9.32
C GLY A 183 7.16 -0.24 8.39
N ALA A 184 6.94 -0.46 7.09
CA ALA A 184 8.02 -0.58 6.12
C ALA A 184 8.93 0.67 6.10
N ASN A 185 8.34 1.86 6.21
CA ASN A 185 9.11 3.11 6.26
C ASN A 185 9.87 3.29 7.57
N ASP A 186 9.40 2.73 8.70
CA ASP A 186 10.20 2.68 9.93
C ASP A 186 11.42 1.77 9.75
N VAL A 187 11.25 0.61 9.09
CA VAL A 187 12.37 -0.27 8.71
C VAL A 187 13.37 0.45 7.82
N PHE A 188 12.94 1.11 6.74
CA PHE A 188 13.85 1.85 5.84
C PHE A 188 14.56 3.00 6.56
N TYR A 189 13.86 3.73 7.43
CA TYR A 189 14.45 4.82 8.21
C TYR A 189 15.54 4.31 9.16
N GLN A 190 15.27 3.21 9.87
CA GLN A 190 16.24 2.62 10.79
C GLN A 190 17.41 1.98 10.04
N ALA A 191 17.18 1.33 8.90
CA ALA A 191 18.25 0.79 8.06
C ALA A 191 19.21 1.90 7.57
N ALA A 192 18.67 3.04 7.13
CA ALA A 192 19.47 4.20 6.75
C ALA A 192 20.23 4.78 7.95
N SER A 193 19.58 4.88 9.12
CA SER A 193 20.20 5.37 10.36
C SER A 193 21.35 4.47 10.82
N ILE A 194 21.18 3.14 10.73
CA ILE A 194 22.24 2.16 11.05
C ILE A 194 23.40 2.29 10.07
N SER A 195 23.10 2.46 8.78
CA SER A 195 24.13 2.70 7.76
C SER A 195 24.89 4.01 8.01
N ALA A 196 24.26 4.99 8.67
CA ALA A 196 24.86 6.25 9.12
C ALA A 196 25.53 6.17 10.51
N GLY A 197 25.60 4.99 11.14
CA GLY A 197 26.32 4.75 12.39
C GLY A 197 25.47 4.51 13.63
N LEU A 198 24.13 4.45 13.52
CA LEU A 198 23.28 4.02 14.63
C LEU A 198 23.57 2.54 14.97
N PRO A 199 23.69 2.17 16.26
CA PRO A 199 23.82 0.76 16.63
C PRO A 199 22.63 -0.06 16.15
N ALA A 200 22.88 -1.25 15.57
CA ALA A 200 21.82 -2.10 15.02
C ALA A 200 20.75 -2.46 16.07
N ALA A 201 21.16 -2.73 17.32
CA ALA A 201 20.24 -3.00 18.43
C ALA A 201 19.27 -1.83 18.69
N SER A 202 19.73 -0.59 18.54
CA SER A 202 18.87 0.59 18.68
C SER A 202 17.84 0.68 17.56
N GLY A 203 18.21 0.34 16.32
CA GLY A 203 17.27 0.31 15.20
C GLY A 203 16.24 -0.81 15.33
N VAL A 204 16.64 -2.00 15.80
CA VAL A 204 15.71 -3.11 16.13
C VAL A 204 14.72 -2.68 17.20
N ALA A 205 15.19 -2.07 18.29
CA ALA A 205 14.32 -1.57 19.35
C ALA A 205 13.34 -0.48 18.83
N ALA A 206 13.79 0.39 17.92
CA ALA A 206 12.93 1.41 17.33
C ALA A 206 11.82 0.83 16.45
N VAL A 207 12.10 -0.19 15.62
CA VAL A 207 11.04 -0.84 14.82
C VAL A 207 10.09 -1.67 15.69
N GLN A 208 10.57 -2.27 16.79
CA GLN A 208 9.69 -2.91 17.77
C GLN A 208 8.75 -1.90 18.44
N THR A 209 9.26 -0.74 18.86
CA THR A 209 8.42 0.34 19.40
C THR A 209 7.35 0.77 18.40
N ALA A 210 7.70 0.96 17.12
CA ALA A 210 6.73 1.31 16.09
C ALA A 210 5.64 0.23 15.91
N ALA A 211 6.00 -1.06 16.01
CA ALA A 211 5.04 -2.15 15.97
C ALA A 211 4.08 -2.14 17.18
N THR A 212 4.61 -1.93 18.39
CA THR A 212 3.80 -1.77 19.61
C THR A 212 2.84 -0.57 19.49
N GLU A 213 3.31 0.55 18.96
CA GLU A 213 2.48 1.73 18.72
C GLU A 213 1.35 1.45 17.72
N LEU A 214 1.65 0.77 16.61
CA LEU A 214 0.61 0.39 15.63
C LEU A 214 -0.45 -0.53 16.25
N ALA A 215 -0.04 -1.53 17.03
CA ALA A 215 -0.96 -2.40 17.75
C ALA A 215 -1.84 -1.61 18.75
N ASN A 216 -1.25 -0.64 19.45
CA ASN A 216 -1.96 0.24 20.37
C ASN A 216 -2.94 1.17 19.64
N ASP A 217 -2.61 1.71 18.48
CA ASP A 217 -3.53 2.51 17.66
C ASP A 217 -4.70 1.66 17.14
N VAL A 218 -4.44 0.45 16.66
CA VAL A 218 -5.49 -0.50 16.27
C VAL A 218 -6.43 -0.78 17.45
N LYS A 219 -5.89 -1.03 18.64
CA LYS A 219 -6.68 -1.33 19.84
C LYS A 219 -7.48 -0.13 20.33
N SER A 220 -6.82 1.02 20.51
CA SER A 220 -7.38 2.17 21.21
C SER A 220 -8.10 3.15 20.29
N GLN A 221 -7.52 3.45 19.12
CA GLN A 221 -8.04 4.46 18.21
C GLN A 221 -9.00 3.88 17.19
N ILE A 222 -8.81 2.63 16.76
CA ILE A 222 -9.67 1.99 15.76
C ILE A 222 -10.81 1.21 16.44
N ILE A 223 -10.48 0.12 17.15
CA ILE A 223 -11.48 -0.73 17.82
C ILE A 223 -12.16 0.01 18.97
N GLY A 224 -11.38 0.71 19.80
CA GLY A 224 -11.89 1.51 20.91
C GLY A 224 -12.89 2.59 20.49
N ASN A 225 -12.84 3.05 19.24
CA ASN A 225 -13.78 4.01 18.66
C ASN A 225 -14.82 3.40 17.72
N GLY A 226 -15.04 2.08 17.78
CA GLY A 226 -16.24 1.44 17.22
C GLY A 226 -16.03 0.56 15.99
N ALA A 227 -14.80 0.44 15.46
CA ALA A 227 -14.54 -0.43 14.33
C ALA A 227 -14.74 -1.91 14.71
N LYS A 228 -15.42 -2.66 13.84
CA LYS A 228 -15.72 -4.09 14.06
C LYS A 228 -14.96 -5.03 13.14
N TYR A 229 -14.45 -4.54 12.02
CA TYR A 229 -13.78 -5.34 11.00
C TYR A 229 -12.48 -4.65 10.62
N VAL A 230 -11.39 -5.04 11.27
CA VAL A 230 -10.07 -4.44 11.08
C VAL A 230 -9.12 -5.49 10.51
N VAL A 231 -8.70 -5.31 9.27
CA VAL A 231 -7.63 -6.09 8.65
C VAL A 231 -6.32 -5.37 8.90
N VAL A 232 -5.38 -6.03 9.56
CA VAL A 232 -4.02 -5.54 9.77
C VAL A 232 -3.07 -6.46 9.02
N ALA A 233 -2.36 -5.95 8.03
CA ALA A 233 -1.32 -6.69 7.34
C ALA A 233 0.06 -6.35 7.90
N ASN A 234 0.86 -7.37 8.19
CA ASN A 234 2.26 -7.18 8.59
C ASN A 234 3.12 -6.72 7.39
N ILE A 235 4.39 -6.37 7.63
CA ILE A 235 5.29 -5.92 6.56
C ILE A 235 5.63 -7.11 5.65
N PRO A 236 5.48 -7.01 4.31
CA PRO A 236 5.92 -8.05 3.38
C PRO A 236 7.43 -8.28 3.48
N ASP A 237 7.92 -9.39 2.95
CA ASP A 237 9.35 -9.63 2.98
C ASP A 237 10.09 -8.70 2.00
N ILE A 238 10.74 -7.67 2.53
CA ILE A 238 11.54 -6.72 1.75
C ILE A 238 12.81 -7.41 1.21
N SER A 239 13.30 -8.48 1.83
CA SER A 239 14.56 -9.14 1.44
C SER A 239 14.50 -9.78 0.05
N VAL A 240 13.31 -10.20 -0.39
CA VAL A 240 13.08 -10.82 -1.70
C VAL A 240 12.72 -9.82 -2.81
N THR A 241 12.60 -8.53 -2.46
CA THR A 241 12.38 -7.46 -3.45
C THR A 241 13.66 -7.18 -4.26
N PRO A 242 13.57 -6.55 -5.45
CA PRO A 242 14.75 -6.13 -6.19
C PRO A 242 15.68 -5.22 -5.36
N TYR A 243 15.13 -4.37 -4.47
CA TYR A 243 15.90 -3.60 -3.49
C TYR A 243 16.66 -4.51 -2.53
N GLY A 244 15.95 -5.44 -1.86
CA GLY A 244 16.55 -6.34 -0.89
C GLY A 244 17.72 -7.14 -1.49
N VAL A 245 17.51 -7.70 -2.68
CA VAL A 245 18.55 -8.43 -3.42
C VAL A 245 19.74 -7.52 -3.78
N SER A 246 19.48 -6.27 -4.17
CA SER A 246 20.54 -5.32 -4.53
C SER A 246 21.49 -4.94 -3.38
N LEU A 247 21.06 -5.15 -2.13
CA LEU A 247 21.88 -4.86 -0.94
C LEU A 247 23.00 -5.89 -0.71
N GLY A 248 22.99 -7.03 -1.39
CA GLY A 248 23.98 -8.09 -1.19
C GLY A 248 24.04 -8.54 0.27
N ALA A 249 25.23 -8.50 0.89
CA ALA A 249 25.41 -8.95 2.27
C ALA A 249 24.59 -8.15 3.31
N SER A 250 24.19 -6.91 2.99
CA SER A 250 23.39 -6.06 3.88
C SER A 250 21.91 -6.42 3.91
N VAL A 251 21.44 -7.36 3.07
CA VAL A 251 20.04 -7.81 3.07
C VAL A 251 19.59 -8.42 4.41
N SER A 252 20.51 -9.04 5.15
CA SER A 252 20.23 -9.66 6.45
C SER A 252 19.78 -8.64 7.51
N LEU A 253 20.26 -7.40 7.42
CA LEU A 253 19.82 -6.33 8.31
C LEU A 253 18.36 -5.97 8.06
N ILE A 254 17.96 -5.85 6.80
CA ILE A 254 16.56 -5.57 6.43
C ILE A 254 15.65 -6.69 6.92
N ASP A 255 16.00 -7.95 6.67
CA ASP A 255 15.20 -9.09 7.14
C ASP A 255 15.09 -9.10 8.67
N THR A 256 16.17 -8.79 9.39
CA THR A 256 16.15 -8.68 10.86
C THR A 256 15.20 -7.59 11.35
N LEU A 257 15.20 -6.40 10.71
CA LEU A 257 14.32 -5.30 11.09
C LEU A 257 12.84 -5.63 10.78
N VAL A 258 12.56 -6.21 9.61
CA VAL A 258 11.20 -6.62 9.22
C VAL A 258 10.66 -7.69 10.17
N THR A 259 11.43 -8.74 10.44
CA THR A 259 11.00 -9.83 11.32
C THR A 259 10.83 -9.38 12.77
N ALA A 260 11.68 -8.46 13.26
CA ALA A 260 11.51 -7.85 14.57
C ALA A 260 10.21 -7.03 14.69
N PHE A 261 9.91 -6.20 13.69
CA PHE A 261 8.64 -5.45 13.63
C PHE A 261 7.45 -6.42 13.59
N ASN A 262 7.45 -7.38 12.66
CA ASN A 262 6.33 -8.30 12.46
C ASN A 262 6.06 -9.18 13.69
N ALA A 263 7.11 -9.68 14.34
CA ALA A 263 6.99 -10.47 15.56
C ALA A 263 6.40 -9.65 16.71
N GLN A 264 6.86 -8.40 16.88
CA GLN A 264 6.32 -7.51 17.91
C GLN A 264 4.87 -7.12 17.63
N LEU A 265 4.52 -6.81 16.37
CA LEU A 265 3.16 -6.50 15.97
C LEU A 265 2.23 -7.68 16.24
N GLN A 266 2.65 -8.90 15.89
CA GLN A 266 1.87 -10.11 16.15
C GLN A 266 1.66 -10.34 17.66
N ALA A 267 2.67 -10.08 18.49
CA ALA A 267 2.58 -10.27 19.94
C ALA A 267 1.63 -9.25 20.60
N ASP A 268 1.61 -8.01 20.10
CA ASP A 268 0.88 -6.90 20.73
C ASP A 268 -0.52 -6.67 20.14
N LEU A 269 -0.80 -7.16 18.93
CA LEU A 269 -2.14 -7.06 18.34
C LEU A 269 -3.16 -7.77 19.24
N PRO A 270 -4.33 -7.15 19.50
CA PRO A 270 -5.30 -7.72 20.41
C PRO A 270 -5.88 -9.01 19.82
N ASP A 271 -5.91 -10.08 20.63
CA ASP A 271 -6.70 -11.28 20.32
C ASP A 271 -8.20 -10.94 20.41
N SER A 272 -8.74 -10.47 19.29
CA SER A 272 -10.08 -9.89 19.18
C SER A 272 -10.80 -10.48 17.99
N ALA A 273 -12.10 -10.76 18.17
CA ALA A 273 -12.96 -11.15 17.07
C ALA A 273 -13.07 -10.06 15.98
N ASN A 274 -12.74 -8.80 16.32
CA ASN A 274 -12.80 -7.65 15.41
C ASN A 274 -11.51 -7.43 14.60
N VAL A 275 -10.46 -8.21 14.83
CA VAL A 275 -9.17 -8.09 14.14
C VAL A 275 -8.88 -9.34 13.33
N LEU A 276 -8.42 -9.12 12.09
CA LEU A 276 -7.82 -10.12 11.22
C LEU A 276 -6.38 -9.70 10.94
N ASN A 277 -5.42 -10.44 11.52
CA ASN A 277 -4.01 -10.29 11.19
C ASN A 277 -3.70 -11.07 9.90
N VAL A 278 -3.12 -10.40 8.91
CA VAL A 278 -2.74 -10.96 7.61
C VAL A 278 -1.22 -11.05 7.51
N ASP A 279 -0.72 -12.27 7.31
CA ASP A 279 0.70 -12.53 7.16
C ASP A 279 1.17 -12.30 5.70
N ALA A 280 1.40 -11.03 5.36
CA ALA A 280 1.94 -10.60 4.07
C ALA A 280 3.41 -11.00 3.89
N TYR A 281 4.16 -11.13 4.98
CA TYR A 281 5.56 -11.59 4.96
C TYR A 281 5.67 -12.99 4.36
N THR A 282 4.91 -13.96 4.87
CA THR A 282 4.92 -15.32 4.33
C THR A 282 4.32 -15.38 2.92
N ALA A 283 3.26 -14.61 2.63
CA ALA A 283 2.62 -14.59 1.31
C ALA A 283 3.58 -14.09 0.22
N SER A 284 4.27 -12.97 0.44
CA SER A 284 5.23 -12.41 -0.52
C SER A 284 6.43 -13.34 -0.78
N LYS A 285 6.93 -14.03 0.26
CA LYS A 285 7.95 -15.09 0.08
C LYS A 285 7.47 -16.22 -0.81
N ASP A 286 6.22 -16.68 -0.61
CA ASP A 286 5.64 -17.76 -1.42
C ASP A 286 5.47 -17.34 -2.88
N GLU A 287 5.07 -16.09 -3.14
CA GLU A 287 4.95 -15.55 -4.50
C GLU A 287 6.28 -15.57 -5.26
N VAL A 288 7.38 -15.15 -4.62
CA VAL A 288 8.72 -15.17 -5.23
C VAL A 288 9.22 -16.61 -5.40
N ALA A 289 9.10 -17.44 -4.36
CA ALA A 289 9.60 -18.82 -4.39
C ALA A 289 8.83 -19.72 -5.36
N ASN A 290 7.53 -19.48 -5.52
CA ASN A 290 6.62 -20.32 -6.29
C ASN A 290 5.92 -19.52 -7.41
N ALA A 291 6.66 -18.66 -8.12
CA ALA A 291 6.13 -17.76 -9.16
C ALA A 291 5.14 -18.40 -10.14
N ALA A 292 5.40 -19.63 -10.60
CA ALA A 292 4.52 -20.35 -11.54
C ALA A 292 3.13 -20.66 -10.96
N LYS A 293 3.01 -20.90 -9.65
CA LYS A 293 1.72 -21.10 -8.95
C LYS A 293 0.83 -19.86 -9.07
N TYR A 294 1.46 -18.69 -9.12
CA TYR A 294 0.81 -17.38 -9.17
C TYR A 294 0.74 -16.81 -10.58
N ASN A 295 1.16 -17.58 -11.59
CA ASN A 295 1.27 -17.14 -12.98
C ASN A 295 2.09 -15.85 -13.12
N LEU A 296 3.12 -15.67 -12.28
CA LEU A 296 4.08 -14.58 -12.35
C LEU A 296 5.16 -14.95 -13.38
N THR A 297 5.40 -14.06 -14.34
CA THR A 297 6.44 -14.25 -15.36
C THR A 297 7.78 -13.66 -14.93
N ASN A 298 7.77 -12.74 -13.95
CA ASN A 298 8.98 -12.15 -13.39
C ASN A 298 8.81 -11.76 -11.92
N VAL A 299 9.75 -12.17 -11.08
CA VAL A 299 9.75 -11.89 -9.62
C VAL A 299 11.06 -11.25 -9.14
N SER A 300 11.91 -10.76 -10.04
CA SER A 300 13.25 -10.26 -9.69
C SER A 300 13.63 -8.94 -10.37
N ALA A 301 13.04 -8.63 -11.51
CA ALA A 301 13.24 -7.37 -12.22
C ALA A 301 12.06 -6.42 -12.01
N THR A 302 12.30 -5.13 -12.21
CA THR A 302 11.28 -4.09 -12.16
C THR A 302 10.57 -4.00 -13.51
N ALA A 303 9.25 -3.84 -13.50
CA ALA A 303 8.50 -3.55 -14.73
C ALA A 303 8.77 -2.13 -15.25
N CYS A 304 8.88 -1.17 -14.34
CA CYS A 304 9.17 0.22 -14.66
C CYS A 304 10.66 0.41 -14.96
N ASN A 305 10.97 1.26 -15.94
CA ASN A 305 12.32 1.79 -16.11
C ASN A 305 12.54 2.89 -15.06
N LEU A 306 13.45 2.66 -14.11
CA LEU A 306 13.69 3.55 -12.98
C LEU A 306 14.88 4.50 -13.19
N ASN A 307 15.34 4.67 -14.44
CA ASN A 307 16.53 5.46 -14.75
C ASN A 307 16.16 6.77 -15.47
N TYR A 308 16.96 7.81 -15.23
CA TYR A 308 16.90 9.04 -16.01
C TYR A 308 17.36 8.78 -17.47
N PRO A 309 16.71 9.36 -18.51
CA PRO A 309 15.60 10.31 -18.46
C PRO A 309 14.20 9.70 -18.51
N TYR A 310 14.06 8.37 -18.45
CA TYR A 310 12.77 7.68 -18.59
C TYR A 310 11.86 7.84 -17.37
N ASN A 311 12.45 7.88 -16.17
CA ASN A 311 11.76 8.20 -14.93
C ASN A 311 12.23 9.57 -14.43
N LEU A 312 11.33 10.55 -14.41
CA LEU A 312 11.67 11.93 -14.07
C LEU A 312 11.81 12.19 -12.56
N LEU A 313 11.57 11.17 -11.71
CA LEU A 313 11.98 11.20 -10.30
C LEU A 313 13.38 10.61 -10.08
N ALA A 314 13.99 10.01 -11.10
CA ALA A 314 15.34 9.47 -11.01
C ALA A 314 16.42 10.56 -11.07
N SER A 315 17.53 10.32 -10.40
CA SER A 315 18.72 11.15 -10.47
C SER A 315 19.62 10.74 -11.64
N SER A 316 20.07 11.72 -12.42
CA SER A 316 20.97 11.47 -13.57
C SER A 316 22.26 10.79 -13.11
N GLY A 317 22.61 9.68 -13.76
CA GLY A 317 23.80 8.89 -13.44
C GLY A 317 23.65 7.95 -12.24
N VAL A 318 22.48 7.91 -11.58
CA VAL A 318 22.21 7.01 -10.44
C VAL A 318 21.23 5.94 -10.89
N ALA A 319 21.71 4.70 -11.02
CA ALA A 319 20.90 3.57 -11.45
C ALA A 319 19.74 3.29 -10.48
N ASN A 320 18.57 3.00 -11.04
CA ASN A 320 17.35 2.60 -10.31
C ASN A 320 16.93 3.56 -9.18
N SER A 321 17.19 4.85 -9.35
CA SER A 321 16.85 5.90 -8.37
C SER A 321 15.45 6.49 -8.55
N GLY A 322 14.75 6.12 -9.62
CA GLY A 322 13.36 6.52 -9.86
C GLY A 322 12.35 5.76 -8.99
N SER A 323 11.08 6.12 -9.12
CA SER A 323 9.99 5.51 -8.35
C SER A 323 8.82 5.11 -9.26
N SER A 324 8.13 4.03 -8.89
CA SER A 324 6.84 3.65 -9.48
C SER A 324 5.76 4.73 -9.31
N LEU A 325 5.95 5.70 -8.42
CA LEU A 325 5.01 6.82 -8.22
C LEU A 325 4.66 7.56 -9.52
N VAL A 326 5.58 7.61 -10.49
CA VAL A 326 5.38 8.21 -11.83
C VAL A 326 5.53 7.18 -12.95
N CYS A 327 5.44 5.90 -12.63
CA CYS A 327 5.49 4.84 -13.63
C CYS A 327 4.15 4.67 -14.31
N ASN A 328 4.16 4.58 -15.64
CA ASN A 328 3.01 4.31 -16.49
C ASN A 328 3.47 3.65 -17.80
N ALA A 329 2.55 3.41 -18.74
CA ALA A 329 2.86 2.76 -20.02
C ALA A 329 3.99 3.44 -20.81
N GLY A 330 4.25 4.75 -20.60
CA GLY A 330 5.28 5.51 -21.29
C GLY A 330 6.71 5.27 -20.79
N ASN A 331 6.91 4.63 -19.63
CA ASN A 331 8.24 4.39 -19.05
C ASN A 331 8.44 2.97 -18.50
N LEU A 332 7.76 1.98 -19.07
CA LEU A 332 8.07 0.57 -18.83
C LEU A 332 9.42 0.19 -19.46
N ASN A 333 10.09 -0.82 -18.89
CA ASN A 333 11.25 -1.41 -19.53
C ASN A 333 10.86 -2.07 -20.87
N THR A 334 11.69 -1.93 -21.90
CA THR A 334 11.37 -2.37 -23.28
C THR A 334 11.11 -3.87 -23.44
N ASN A 335 11.54 -4.68 -22.47
CA ASN A 335 11.33 -6.12 -22.44
C ASN A 335 10.03 -6.53 -21.70
N VAL A 336 9.24 -5.58 -21.20
CA VAL A 336 7.95 -5.84 -20.57
C VAL A 336 6.86 -5.87 -21.64
N SER A 337 6.19 -7.01 -21.78
CA SER A 337 5.04 -7.22 -22.65
C SER A 337 3.72 -6.99 -21.91
N PRO A 338 2.63 -6.57 -22.58
CA PRO A 338 1.29 -6.53 -21.99
C PRO A 338 0.77 -7.86 -21.42
N THR A 339 1.36 -8.99 -21.82
CA THR A 339 1.02 -10.32 -21.31
C THR A 339 1.84 -10.74 -20.10
N ASP A 340 2.84 -9.94 -19.71
CA ASP A 340 3.71 -10.27 -18.58
C ASP A 340 3.03 -9.95 -17.26
N HIS A 341 3.25 -10.82 -16.28
CA HIS A 341 2.83 -10.64 -14.90
C HIS A 341 4.07 -10.47 -14.03
N TYR A 342 4.58 -9.24 -14.00
CA TYR A 342 5.66 -8.86 -13.11
C TYR A 342 5.13 -8.72 -11.69
N LEU A 343 5.89 -9.18 -10.70
CA LEU A 343 5.57 -8.93 -9.30
C LEU A 343 5.86 -7.49 -8.91
N PHE A 344 7.00 -6.94 -9.35
CA PHE A 344 7.51 -5.64 -8.90
C PHE A 344 7.41 -4.54 -9.96
N ALA A 345 6.78 -3.42 -9.61
CA ALA A 345 6.75 -2.21 -10.44
C ALA A 345 8.09 -1.48 -10.36
N ASP A 346 8.57 -1.20 -9.14
CA ASP A 346 9.89 -0.63 -8.89
C ASP A 346 10.72 -1.54 -7.97
N MET A 347 11.71 -0.99 -7.26
CA MET A 347 12.61 -1.78 -6.42
C MET A 347 11.92 -2.43 -5.21
N VAL A 348 10.74 -1.98 -4.79
CA VAL A 348 10.03 -2.51 -3.60
C VAL A 348 8.53 -2.64 -3.78
N HIS A 349 7.91 -1.84 -4.64
CA HIS A 349 6.45 -1.79 -4.76
C HIS A 349 5.93 -2.82 -5.78
N PRO A 350 4.81 -3.51 -5.49
CA PRO A 350 4.19 -4.42 -6.43
C PRO A 350 3.64 -3.72 -7.69
N THR A 351 3.49 -4.48 -8.77
CA THR A 351 2.64 -4.06 -9.91
C THR A 351 1.15 -4.17 -9.56
N PRO A 352 0.23 -3.72 -10.43
CA PRO A 352 -1.20 -4.01 -10.25
C PRO A 352 -1.50 -5.51 -10.13
N TYR A 353 -0.74 -6.37 -10.82
CA TYR A 353 -0.90 -7.81 -10.70
C TYR A 353 -0.43 -8.33 -9.32
N GLY A 354 0.71 -7.85 -8.82
CA GLY A 354 1.15 -8.17 -7.45
C GLY A 354 0.15 -7.69 -6.38
N HIS A 355 -0.40 -6.49 -6.55
CA HIS A 355 -1.48 -6.00 -5.68
C HIS A 355 -2.76 -6.83 -5.77
N LEU A 356 -3.12 -7.35 -6.95
CA LEU A 356 -4.24 -8.27 -7.12
C LEU A 356 -4.02 -9.59 -6.37
N LEU A 357 -2.81 -10.17 -6.45
CA LEU A 357 -2.46 -11.38 -5.71
C LEU A 357 -2.59 -11.15 -4.20
N PHE A 358 -2.06 -10.03 -3.71
CA PHE A 358 -2.15 -9.68 -2.29
C PHE A 358 -3.61 -9.45 -1.84
N ALA A 359 -4.42 -8.73 -2.63
CA ALA A 359 -5.84 -8.56 -2.34
C ALA A 359 -6.58 -9.90 -2.33
N THR A 360 -6.24 -10.82 -3.23
CA THR A 360 -6.81 -12.18 -3.26
C THR A 360 -6.46 -12.96 -1.99
N TYR A 361 -5.21 -12.85 -1.51
CA TYR A 361 -4.79 -13.44 -0.24
C TYR A 361 -5.54 -12.85 0.97
N VAL A 362 -5.72 -11.53 1.01
CA VAL A 362 -6.53 -10.85 2.04
C VAL A 362 -7.98 -11.35 2.03
N LEU A 363 -8.62 -11.43 0.85
CA LEU A 363 -9.99 -11.92 0.71
C LEU A 363 -10.12 -13.40 1.12
N GLN A 364 -9.11 -14.23 0.86
CA GLN A 364 -9.06 -15.60 1.36
C GLN A 364 -8.97 -15.65 2.89
N ALA A 365 -8.14 -14.80 3.50
CA ALA A 365 -8.05 -14.69 4.95
C ALA A 365 -9.37 -14.20 5.56
N MET A 366 -10.04 -13.23 4.92
CA MET A 366 -11.38 -12.78 5.30
C MET A 366 -12.42 -13.89 5.19
N THR A 367 -12.38 -14.69 4.13
CA THR A 367 -13.27 -15.87 3.96
C THR A 367 -13.09 -16.84 5.12
N ASN A 368 -11.84 -17.16 5.47
CA ASN A 368 -11.52 -18.07 6.58
C ASN A 368 -11.98 -17.53 7.94
N LYS A 369 -11.98 -16.21 8.12
CA LYS A 369 -12.50 -15.52 9.31
C LYS A 369 -14.04 -15.43 9.32
N GLY A 370 -14.70 -15.69 8.20
CA GLY A 370 -16.16 -15.55 8.03
C GLY A 370 -16.61 -14.13 7.65
N TRP A 371 -15.72 -13.31 7.11
CA TRP A 371 -15.96 -11.90 6.74
C TRP A 371 -16.22 -11.68 5.25
N TYR A 372 -15.95 -12.66 4.37
CA TYR A 372 -16.15 -12.59 2.91
C TYR A 372 -16.78 -13.86 2.36
#